data_AF-A0A6B3MD76-F1
#
_entry.id   AF-A0A6B3MD76-F1
#
_cell.length_a   1.000
_cell.length_b   1.000
_cell.length_c   1.000
_cell.angle_alpha   90.00
_cell.angle_beta   90.00
_cell.angle_gamma   90.00
#
_symmetry.space_group_name_H-M   'P 1'
#
loop_
_entity.id
_entity.type
_entity.pdbx_description
1 polymer ?
#
loop_
_entity_poly.entity_id
_entity_poly.type
_entity_poly.pdbx_seq_one_letter_code
_entity_poly.pdbx_strand_id
1 'polypeptide(L)'
;MNSNHEDRSFEALLDYLRRARGFDFTGYKRSSLKRRVAKRMNSVNIDNFVDYLDYLEVYPEEFFPLFNTILINVTAFFRDKASWEYLRHHTIPRILDRKLLEETIRVWSAGCASGQEAYTIAMILAETLGLQQFRQRVKIYATDVDQEALNQARHASYSSDQMESLPEELQLRYFEQFGDQYIFRTDLRRSVIFGCHDLVQDAPISRLDLLICRNTLMYFNAETQARILSRFHFALNDIGALFLGKAEMLLTHANLFSPLTLQHPIFSRVPKINLRDRILVLAGSGDQEASNSLASNLRLQETAFNTTPEAQVVIDFNGNLLMANFVARSMFGISSVDLGKPLQDLELSYRPLELRSRIEQIYSEGSSFVIKDVSYPLAEGSSKYLDVMFIPLQENGSPDNLRQGAIVMMEVMEPN
;
A
#
# COMPACT_ATOMS: atom_id res chain seq x y z
N MET A 1 -2.49 -24.91 31.44
CA MET A 1 -2.40 -23.68 32.25
C MET A 1 -1.17 -22.82 31.91
N ASN A 2 -0.05 -23.37 31.42
CA ASN A 2 1.17 -22.60 31.10
C ASN A 2 1.08 -21.60 29.94
N SER A 3 0.36 -21.88 28.84
CA SER A 3 0.44 -21.00 27.65
C SER A 3 -0.09 -19.59 27.93
N ASN A 4 -1.16 -19.45 28.72
CA ASN A 4 -1.77 -18.16 29.02
C ASN A 4 -0.87 -17.27 29.92
N HIS A 5 -0.05 -17.87 30.79
CA HIS A 5 0.92 -17.15 31.61
C HIS A 5 2.12 -16.70 30.77
N GLU A 6 2.61 -17.61 29.92
CA GLU A 6 3.71 -17.33 29.01
C GLU A 6 3.36 -16.23 28.00
N ASP A 7 2.13 -16.26 27.46
CA ASP A 7 1.63 -15.23 26.55
C ASP A 7 1.51 -13.86 27.24
N ARG A 8 1.01 -13.80 28.49
CA ARG A 8 1.01 -12.55 29.28
C ARG A 8 2.41 -12.01 29.54
N SER A 9 3.35 -12.90 29.87
CA SER A 9 4.75 -12.51 30.14
C SER A 9 5.44 -11.99 28.86
N PHE A 10 5.13 -12.61 27.72
CA PHE A 10 5.60 -12.15 26.43
C PHE A 10 5.02 -10.78 26.05
N GLU A 11 3.72 -10.54 26.26
CA GLU A 11 3.11 -9.23 26.02
C GLU A 11 3.69 -8.14 26.94
N ALA A 12 4.00 -8.47 28.21
CA ALA A 12 4.70 -7.55 29.12
C ALA A 12 6.09 -7.17 28.59
N LEU A 13 6.85 -8.15 28.07
CA LEU A 13 8.15 -7.90 27.43
C LEU A 13 8.02 -6.96 26.23
N LEU A 14 7.03 -7.17 25.36
CA LEU A 14 6.82 -6.29 24.21
C LEU A 14 6.45 -4.86 24.62
N ASP A 15 5.63 -4.70 25.65
CA ASP A 15 5.28 -3.37 26.18
C ASP A 15 6.51 -2.68 26.80
N TYR A 16 7.37 -3.43 27.49
CA TYR A 16 8.64 -2.91 28.00
C TYR A 16 9.55 -2.43 26.85
N LEU A 17 9.73 -3.24 25.80
CA LEU A 17 10.52 -2.85 24.63
C LEU A 17 9.97 -1.56 23.97
N ARG A 18 8.64 -1.45 23.86
CA ARG A 18 7.96 -0.28 23.33
C ARG A 18 8.24 0.97 24.18
N ARG A 19 8.14 0.87 25.51
CA ARG A 19 8.37 2.01 26.42
C ARG A 19 9.85 2.40 26.50
N ALA A 20 10.75 1.42 26.55
CA ALA A 20 12.19 1.65 26.75
C ALA A 20 12.89 2.14 25.48
N ARG A 21 12.47 1.67 24.29
CA ARG A 21 13.15 1.94 23.02
C ARG A 21 12.27 2.58 21.95
N GLY A 22 10.98 2.83 22.24
CA GLY A 22 10.06 3.48 21.31
C GLY A 22 9.62 2.61 20.14
N PHE A 23 9.98 1.32 20.13
CA PHE A 23 9.68 0.42 19.01
C PHE A 23 8.41 -0.39 19.26
N ASP A 24 7.38 -0.19 18.45
CA ASP A 24 6.09 -0.85 18.63
C ASP A 24 5.96 -2.15 17.82
N PHE A 25 6.04 -3.28 18.53
CA PHE A 25 5.88 -4.61 17.95
C PHE A 25 4.41 -5.06 17.80
N THR A 26 3.42 -4.22 18.12
CA THR A 26 1.98 -4.57 18.03
C THR A 26 1.59 -5.04 16.62
N GLY A 27 2.14 -4.42 15.58
CA GLY A 27 1.85 -4.77 14.19
C GLY A 27 2.50 -6.06 13.69
N TYR A 28 3.34 -6.72 14.49
CA TYR A 28 4.13 -7.87 14.07
C TYR A 28 3.45 -9.20 14.41
N LYS A 29 3.73 -10.23 13.60
CA LYS A 29 3.24 -11.60 13.84
C LYS A 29 3.82 -12.15 15.16
N ARG A 30 2.96 -12.35 16.15
CA ARG A 30 3.34 -12.85 17.49
C ARG A 30 4.14 -14.14 17.45
N SER A 31 3.74 -15.12 16.62
CA SER A 31 4.45 -16.39 16.48
C SER A 31 5.90 -16.25 16.01
N SER A 32 6.16 -15.34 15.06
CA SER A 32 7.51 -15.07 14.54
C SER A 32 8.37 -14.36 15.58
N LEU A 33 7.81 -13.35 16.25
CA LEU A 33 8.51 -12.61 17.31
C LEU A 33 8.87 -13.52 18.48
N LYS A 34 7.89 -14.26 19.02
CA LYS A 34 8.08 -15.16 20.17
C LYS A 34 9.22 -16.14 19.91
N ARG A 35 9.26 -16.75 18.72
CA ARG A 35 10.35 -17.65 18.30
C ARG A 35 11.73 -16.97 18.28
N ARG A 36 11.81 -15.71 17.86
CA ARG A 36 13.08 -14.96 17.77
C ARG A 36 13.59 -14.53 19.13
N VAL A 37 12.68 -14.03 19.97
CA VAL A 37 12.99 -13.70 21.36
C VAL A 37 13.46 -14.96 22.07
N ALA A 38 12.74 -16.09 21.95
CA ALA A 38 13.18 -17.37 22.51
C ALA A 38 14.55 -17.81 22.00
N LYS A 39 14.86 -17.62 20.71
CA LYS A 39 16.21 -17.89 20.18
C LYS A 39 17.28 -17.02 20.86
N ARG A 40 17.00 -15.74 21.11
CA ARG A 40 17.93 -14.86 21.82
C ARG A 40 18.09 -15.26 23.28
N MET A 41 16.99 -15.54 23.97
CA MET A 41 16.97 -16.04 25.35
C MET A 41 17.82 -17.30 25.51
N ASN A 42 17.70 -18.26 24.60
CA ASN A 42 18.53 -19.46 24.59
C ASN A 42 20.03 -19.14 24.46
N SER A 43 20.42 -18.09 23.74
CA SER A 43 21.83 -17.69 23.59
C SER A 43 22.43 -17.08 24.85
N VAL A 44 21.59 -16.64 25.80
CA VAL A 44 21.98 -16.13 27.12
C VAL A 44 21.56 -17.06 28.26
N ASN A 45 21.12 -18.28 27.94
CA ASN A 45 20.68 -19.33 28.89
C ASN A 45 19.53 -18.89 29.81
N ILE A 46 18.52 -18.22 29.26
CA ILE A 46 17.31 -17.82 29.98
C ILE A 46 16.10 -18.55 29.39
N ASP A 47 15.27 -19.16 30.24
CA ASP A 47 14.22 -20.08 29.80
C ASP A 47 12.81 -19.48 29.80
N ASN A 48 12.61 -18.29 30.38
CA ASN A 48 11.29 -17.64 30.44
C ASN A 48 11.35 -16.12 30.27
N PHE A 49 10.23 -15.53 29.82
CA PHE A 49 10.16 -14.11 29.47
C PHE A 49 10.26 -13.16 30.67
N VAL A 50 9.91 -13.62 31.88
CA VAL A 50 10.00 -12.79 33.10
C VAL A 50 11.47 -12.58 33.44
N ASP A 51 12.23 -13.67 33.54
CA ASP A 51 13.67 -13.61 33.82
C ASP A 51 14.42 -12.86 32.71
N TYR A 52 13.96 -12.96 31.45
CA TYR A 52 14.58 -12.22 30.34
C TYR A 52 14.29 -10.72 30.40
N LEU A 53 13.11 -10.33 30.88
CA LEU A 53 12.79 -8.93 31.13
C LEU A 53 13.68 -8.36 32.25
N ASP A 54 13.81 -9.08 33.37
CA ASP A 54 14.71 -8.70 34.46
C ASP A 54 16.16 -8.58 33.97
N TYR A 55 16.60 -9.50 33.09
CA TYR A 55 17.92 -9.44 32.47
C TYR A 55 18.12 -8.18 31.60
N LEU A 56 17.12 -7.78 30.81
CA LEU A 56 17.19 -6.54 30.02
C LEU A 56 17.22 -5.28 30.88
N GLU A 57 16.59 -5.28 32.06
CA GLU A 57 16.66 -4.16 33.00
C GLU A 57 18.06 -4.01 33.62
N VAL A 58 18.72 -5.14 33.91
CA VAL A 58 20.07 -5.15 34.50
C VAL A 58 21.17 -4.90 33.45
N TYR A 59 20.99 -5.36 32.22
CA TYR A 59 21.98 -5.29 31.14
C TYR A 59 21.44 -4.52 29.91
N PRO A 60 21.46 -3.18 29.92
CA PRO A 60 20.92 -2.36 28.83
C PRO A 60 21.56 -2.59 27.45
N GLU A 61 22.77 -3.15 27.40
CA GLU A 61 23.46 -3.54 26.18
C GLU A 61 22.79 -4.74 25.47
N GLU A 62 22.06 -5.59 26.20
CA GLU A 62 21.38 -6.77 25.66
C GLU A 62 20.25 -6.42 24.69
N PHE A 63 19.70 -5.21 24.80
CA PHE A 63 18.71 -4.71 23.85
C PHE A 63 19.22 -4.80 22.41
N PHE A 64 20.50 -4.50 22.19
CA PHE A 64 21.03 -4.43 20.84
C PHE A 64 21.08 -5.81 20.15
N PRO A 65 21.70 -6.85 20.75
CA PRO A 65 21.61 -8.22 20.22
C PRO A 65 20.17 -8.74 20.07
N LEU A 66 19.27 -8.39 20.99
CA LEU A 66 17.85 -8.75 20.90
C LEU A 66 17.20 -8.13 19.66
N PHE A 67 17.35 -6.82 19.46
CA PHE A 67 16.81 -6.11 18.30
C PHE A 67 17.36 -6.69 16.99
N ASN A 68 18.67 -6.92 16.90
CA ASN A 68 19.29 -7.54 15.72
C ASN A 68 18.74 -8.96 15.45
N THR A 69 18.45 -9.72 16.51
CA THR A 69 17.85 -11.06 16.38
C THR A 69 16.41 -10.99 15.90
N ILE A 70 15.66 -9.97 16.32
CA ILE A 70 14.26 -9.75 15.93
C ILE A 70 14.15 -9.24 14.49
N LEU A 71 14.96 -8.25 14.11
CA LEU A 71 14.78 -7.48 12.86
C LEU A 71 15.28 -8.17 11.58
N ILE A 72 16.07 -9.25 11.68
CA ILE A 72 16.67 -9.98 10.54
C ILE A 72 17.23 -9.08 9.44
N ASN A 73 18.49 -8.69 9.60
CA ASN A 73 19.17 -7.82 8.64
C ASN A 73 19.89 -8.60 7.53
N VAL A 74 19.42 -9.81 7.19
CA VAL A 74 20.07 -10.63 6.16
C VAL A 74 19.63 -10.16 4.78
N THR A 75 20.57 -9.54 4.08
CA THR A 75 20.39 -9.02 2.72
C THR A 75 21.64 -9.31 1.87
N ALA A 76 21.48 -9.31 0.55
CA ALA A 76 22.53 -9.62 -0.42
C ALA A 76 22.29 -8.84 -1.71
N PHE A 77 23.37 -8.57 -2.45
CA PHE A 77 23.28 -7.94 -3.77
C PHE A 77 22.47 -8.83 -4.72
N PHE A 78 21.61 -8.23 -5.54
CA PHE A 78 20.79 -8.95 -6.51
C PHE A 78 20.01 -10.15 -5.95
N ARG A 79 19.62 -10.11 -4.66
CA ARG A 79 18.76 -11.15 -4.05
C ARG A 79 17.51 -11.35 -4.90
N ASP A 80 17.25 -12.60 -5.32
CA ASP A 80 16.25 -12.95 -6.34
C ASP A 80 16.53 -12.33 -7.73
N LYS A 81 17.74 -12.57 -8.26
CA LYS A 81 18.27 -12.02 -9.52
C LYS A 81 17.29 -11.96 -10.68
N ALA A 82 16.48 -13.01 -10.90
CA ALA A 82 15.48 -13.03 -11.97
C ALA A 82 14.47 -11.86 -11.90
N SER A 83 14.06 -11.44 -10.71
CA SER A 83 13.14 -10.30 -10.55
C SER A 83 13.83 -8.96 -10.79
N TRP A 84 15.10 -8.83 -10.42
CA TRP A 84 15.91 -7.66 -10.77
C TRP A 84 16.14 -7.53 -12.27
N GLU A 85 16.31 -8.66 -12.96
CA GLU A 85 16.48 -8.67 -14.41
C GLU A 85 15.20 -8.23 -15.13
N TYR A 86 14.04 -8.71 -14.68
CA TYR A 86 12.77 -8.21 -15.19
C TYR A 86 12.59 -6.72 -14.91
N LEU A 87 12.92 -6.25 -13.70
CA LEU A 87 12.90 -4.83 -13.35
C LEU A 87 13.78 -4.01 -14.32
N ARG A 88 15.03 -4.46 -14.55
CA ARG A 88 16.01 -3.81 -15.44
C ARG A 88 15.51 -3.70 -16.88
N HIS A 89 14.97 -4.79 -17.44
CA HIS A 89 14.63 -4.85 -18.86
C HIS A 89 13.22 -4.37 -19.20
N HIS A 90 12.30 -4.32 -18.23
CA HIS A 90 10.90 -4.01 -18.50
C HIS A 90 10.40 -2.84 -17.65
N THR A 91 10.59 -2.89 -16.33
CA THR A 91 10.01 -1.89 -15.42
C THR A 91 10.73 -0.55 -15.49
N ILE A 92 12.07 -0.55 -15.48
CA ILE A 92 12.85 0.70 -15.57
C ILE A 92 12.62 1.42 -16.90
N PRO A 93 12.73 0.76 -18.09
CA PRO A 93 12.41 1.42 -19.35
C PRO A 93 11.01 2.04 -19.37
N ARG A 94 9.99 1.31 -18.89
CA ARG A 94 8.62 1.83 -18.78
C ARG A 94 8.51 3.11 -17.93
N ILE A 95 9.27 3.21 -16.84
CA ILE A 95 9.33 4.42 -16.00
C ILE A 95 10.02 5.55 -16.77
N LEU A 96 11.13 5.26 -17.43
CA LEU A 96 11.94 6.25 -18.14
C LEU A 96 11.24 6.83 -19.38
N ASP A 97 10.55 6.00 -20.17
CA ASP A 97 9.85 6.41 -21.40
C ASP A 97 8.77 7.47 -21.15
N ARG A 98 8.28 7.56 -19.91
CA ARG A 98 7.21 8.48 -19.50
C ARG A 98 7.74 9.68 -18.72
N LYS A 99 9.07 9.81 -18.60
CA LYS A 99 9.72 10.94 -17.93
C LYS A 99 10.42 11.83 -18.94
N LEU A 100 10.29 13.15 -18.73
CA LEU A 100 11.10 14.12 -19.46
C LEU A 100 12.57 13.98 -19.04
N LEU A 101 13.49 14.33 -19.95
CA LEU A 101 14.94 14.19 -19.75
C LEU A 101 15.48 14.96 -18.54
N GLU A 102 14.77 15.96 -18.03
CA GLU A 102 15.18 16.77 -16.88
C GLU A 102 14.54 16.33 -15.56
N GLU A 103 13.53 15.45 -15.63
CA GLU A 103 12.81 15.01 -14.44
C GLU A 103 13.68 14.09 -13.57
N THR A 104 13.61 14.32 -12.26
CA THR A 104 14.29 13.51 -11.25
C THR A 104 13.60 12.16 -11.12
N ILE A 105 14.37 11.08 -11.09
CA ILE A 105 13.91 9.72 -10.81
C ILE A 105 14.05 9.46 -9.32
N ARG A 106 12.92 9.22 -8.65
CA ARG A 106 12.82 9.05 -7.20
C ARG A 106 12.50 7.60 -6.88
N VAL A 107 13.43 6.95 -6.20
CA VAL A 107 13.30 5.56 -5.76
C VAL A 107 13.27 5.50 -4.24
N TRP A 108 12.45 4.64 -3.65
CA TRP A 108 12.50 4.33 -2.23
C TRP A 108 12.75 2.84 -2.01
N SER A 109 13.86 2.48 -1.36
CA SER A 109 14.11 1.15 -0.80
C SER A 109 13.74 1.19 0.68
N ALA A 110 12.61 0.59 1.01
CA ALA A 110 12.02 0.51 2.34
C ALA A 110 12.40 -0.82 3.00
N GLY A 111 13.06 -0.77 4.16
CA GLY A 111 13.69 -1.94 4.78
C GLY A 111 15.02 -2.29 4.12
N CYS A 112 15.88 -1.29 3.90
CA CYS A 112 17.09 -1.44 3.10
C CYS A 112 18.22 -2.24 3.77
N ALA A 113 18.11 -2.54 5.07
CA ALA A 113 19.13 -3.17 5.90
C ALA A 113 20.52 -2.53 5.67
N SER A 114 21.56 -3.34 5.41
CA SER A 114 22.93 -2.87 5.17
C SER A 114 23.18 -2.31 3.76
N GLY A 115 22.12 -1.99 2.99
CA GLY A 115 22.18 -1.14 1.80
C GLY A 115 22.36 -1.86 0.47
N GLN A 116 22.58 -3.18 0.45
CA GLN A 116 22.82 -3.96 -0.77
C GLN A 116 21.67 -3.81 -1.77
N GLU A 117 20.42 -3.72 -1.32
CA GLU A 117 19.27 -3.46 -2.18
C GLU A 117 19.34 -2.07 -2.82
N ALA A 118 19.63 -1.03 -2.03
CA ALA A 118 19.75 0.35 -2.52
C ALA A 118 20.91 0.50 -3.54
N TYR A 119 22.03 -0.18 -3.31
CA TYR A 119 23.15 -0.20 -4.26
C TYR A 119 22.87 -1.07 -5.48
N THR A 120 22.09 -2.14 -5.35
CA THR A 120 21.64 -2.96 -6.49
C THR A 120 20.83 -2.10 -7.46
N ILE A 121 19.83 -1.36 -6.97
CA ILE A 121 19.04 -0.47 -7.84
C ILE A 121 19.87 0.71 -8.37
N ALA A 122 20.84 1.21 -7.58
CA ALA A 122 21.77 2.23 -8.06
C ALA A 122 22.59 1.75 -9.26
N MET A 123 23.16 0.54 -9.20
CA MET A 123 23.90 -0.06 -10.31
C MET A 123 23.01 -0.26 -11.54
N ILE A 124 21.79 -0.78 -11.36
CA ILE A 124 20.84 -0.98 -12.47
C ILE A 124 20.52 0.34 -13.17
N LEU A 125 20.17 1.39 -12.41
CA LEU A 125 19.87 2.70 -12.98
C LEU A 125 21.08 3.35 -13.63
N ALA A 126 22.28 3.17 -13.07
CA ALA A 126 23.53 3.66 -13.64
C ALA A 126 23.86 2.98 -14.98
N GLU A 127 23.65 1.67 -15.09
CA GLU A 127 23.79 0.93 -16.34
C GLU A 127 22.77 1.38 -17.39
N THR A 128 21.53 1.65 -17.00
CA THR A 128 20.46 2.04 -17.94
C THR A 128 20.57 3.49 -18.41
N LEU A 129 20.92 4.42 -17.52
CA LEU A 129 20.96 5.86 -17.83
C LEU A 129 22.34 6.36 -18.28
N GLY A 130 23.40 5.63 -17.92
CA GLY A 130 24.76 6.12 -17.92
C GLY A 130 25.10 6.96 -16.68
N LEU A 131 26.38 6.97 -16.32
CA LEU A 131 26.87 7.56 -15.06
C LEU A 131 26.55 9.05 -14.90
N GLN A 132 26.57 9.83 -15.99
CA GLN A 132 26.29 11.27 -15.93
C GLN A 132 24.82 11.54 -15.58
N GLN A 133 23.89 10.93 -16.33
CA GLN A 133 22.46 11.09 -16.11
C GLN A 133 22.03 10.54 -14.75
N PHE A 134 22.60 9.41 -14.33
CA PHE A 134 22.38 8.86 -12.99
C PHE A 134 22.70 9.88 -11.89
N ARG A 135 23.90 10.50 -11.93
CA ARG A 135 24.35 11.45 -10.90
C ARG A 135 23.49 12.71 -10.84
N GLN A 136 22.97 13.15 -11.98
CA GLN A 136 22.16 14.37 -12.07
C GLN A 136 20.70 14.14 -11.68
N ARG A 137 20.12 13.00 -12.07
CA ARG A 137 18.66 12.80 -12.04
C ARG A 137 18.19 11.81 -11.00
N VAL A 138 19.03 10.90 -10.50
CA VAL A 138 18.56 9.83 -9.60
C VAL A 138 18.68 10.26 -8.14
N LYS A 139 17.60 10.02 -7.38
CA LYS A 139 17.57 10.09 -5.92
C LYS A 139 16.96 8.80 -5.37
N ILE A 140 17.76 8.04 -4.63
CA ILE A 140 17.35 6.80 -3.97
C ILE A 140 17.26 7.10 -2.48
N TYR A 141 16.06 7.05 -1.92
CA TYR A 141 15.84 7.05 -0.49
C TYR A 141 15.94 5.60 0.00
N ALA A 142 16.82 5.32 0.94
CA ALA A 142 17.01 4.00 1.50
C ALA A 142 16.78 4.08 3.00
N THR A 143 15.74 3.41 3.50
CA THR A 143 15.34 3.57 4.89
C THR A 143 15.20 2.25 5.59
N ASP A 144 15.52 2.27 6.89
CA ASP A 144 15.36 1.12 7.78
C ASP A 144 15.10 1.63 9.20
N VAL A 145 14.63 0.76 10.08
CA VAL A 145 14.52 1.04 11.51
C VAL A 145 15.81 0.69 12.25
N ASP A 146 16.65 -0.17 11.67
CA ASP A 146 17.92 -0.59 12.25
C ASP A 146 19.03 0.43 11.99
N GLN A 147 19.47 1.10 13.06
CA GLN A 147 20.49 2.13 12.97
C GLN A 147 21.90 1.58 12.68
N GLU A 148 22.23 0.36 13.10
CA GLU A 148 23.51 -0.30 12.81
C GLU A 148 23.59 -0.68 11.33
N ALA A 149 22.53 -1.31 10.82
CA ALA A 149 22.44 -1.68 9.42
C ALA A 149 22.56 -0.43 8.53
N LEU A 150 21.87 0.67 8.89
CA LEU A 150 22.01 1.96 8.22
C LEU A 150 23.42 2.54 8.31
N ASN A 151 24.12 2.36 9.43
CA ASN A 151 25.51 2.83 9.56
C ASN A 151 26.42 2.06 8.60
N GLN A 152 26.30 0.73 8.51
CA GLN A 152 27.02 -0.06 7.52
C GLN A 152 26.68 0.38 6.09
N ALA A 153 25.38 0.55 5.80
CA ALA A 153 24.90 1.00 4.50
C ALA A 153 25.48 2.36 4.12
N ARG A 154 25.62 3.28 5.08
CA ARG A 154 26.21 4.60 4.85
C ARG A 154 27.68 4.55 4.46
N HIS A 155 28.46 3.69 5.12
CA HIS A 155 29.88 3.45 4.81
C HIS A 155 30.07 2.75 3.46
N ALA A 156 29.07 1.99 3.00
CA ALA A 156 29.07 1.31 1.72
C ALA A 156 30.29 0.39 1.52
N SER A 157 30.79 -0.18 2.62
CA SER A 157 31.93 -1.10 2.68
C SER A 157 31.44 -2.51 2.97
N TYR A 158 31.87 -3.46 2.14
CA TYR A 158 31.42 -4.84 2.20
C TYR A 158 32.62 -5.79 2.13
N SER A 159 32.56 -6.88 2.89
CA SER A 159 33.57 -7.94 2.85
C SER A 159 33.38 -8.85 1.63
N SER A 160 34.41 -9.63 1.30
CA SER A 160 34.40 -10.52 0.12
C SER A 160 33.23 -11.51 0.09
N ASP A 161 32.80 -12.03 1.24
CA ASP A 161 31.65 -12.93 1.37
C ASP A 161 30.32 -12.23 1.03
N GLN A 162 30.17 -10.97 1.42
CA GLN A 162 28.97 -10.18 1.09
C GLN A 162 28.91 -9.83 -0.41
N MET A 163 30.07 -9.80 -1.07
CA MET A 163 30.21 -9.51 -2.50
C MET A 163 30.05 -10.75 -3.39
N GLU A 164 30.02 -11.96 -2.83
CA GLU A 164 30.00 -13.24 -3.58
C GLU A 164 28.86 -13.32 -4.60
N SER A 165 27.70 -12.75 -4.26
CA SER A 165 26.51 -12.73 -5.13
C SER A 165 26.59 -11.75 -6.30
N LEU A 166 27.54 -10.81 -6.29
CA LEU A 166 27.68 -9.77 -7.30
C LEU A 166 28.62 -10.23 -8.43
N PRO A 167 28.22 -10.17 -9.72
CA PRO A 167 29.12 -10.48 -10.83
C PRO A 167 30.39 -9.64 -10.82
N GLU A 168 31.54 -10.25 -11.12
CA GLU A 168 32.87 -9.61 -11.09
C GLU A 168 32.94 -8.33 -11.93
N GLU A 169 32.29 -8.32 -13.10
CA GLU A 169 32.20 -7.13 -13.97
C GLU A 169 31.58 -5.91 -13.27
N LEU A 170 30.55 -6.15 -12.43
CA LEU A 170 29.91 -5.09 -11.65
C LEU A 170 30.76 -4.71 -10.44
N GLN A 171 31.44 -5.68 -9.81
CA GLN A 171 32.39 -5.39 -8.73
C GLN A 171 33.46 -4.40 -9.21
N LEU A 172 34.15 -4.72 -10.31
CA LEU A 172 35.22 -3.90 -10.87
C LEU A 172 34.76 -2.50 -11.32
N ARG A 173 33.50 -2.36 -11.74
CA ARG A 173 32.96 -1.10 -12.26
C ARG A 173 32.46 -0.16 -11.16
N TYR A 174 31.86 -0.74 -10.11
CA TYR A 174 31.08 -0.01 -9.11
C TYR A 174 31.71 0.02 -7.72
N PHE A 175 32.72 -0.80 -7.47
CA PHE A 175 33.42 -0.88 -6.20
C PHE A 175 34.92 -0.64 -6.37
N GLU A 176 35.50 -0.01 -5.36
CA GLU A 176 36.94 0.15 -5.20
C GLU A 176 37.39 -0.81 -4.09
N GLN A 177 38.38 -1.65 -4.38
CA GLN A 177 38.90 -2.60 -3.41
C GLN A 177 39.99 -1.93 -2.56
N PHE A 178 39.82 -1.97 -1.24
CA PHE A 178 40.78 -1.49 -0.25
C PHE A 178 41.05 -2.61 0.76
N GLY A 179 42.15 -3.34 0.55
CA GLY A 179 42.43 -4.57 1.30
C GLY A 179 41.37 -5.63 1.03
N ASP A 180 40.75 -6.14 2.11
CA ASP A 180 39.69 -7.16 2.05
C ASP A 180 38.28 -6.58 1.95
N GLN A 181 38.17 -5.25 1.79
CA GLN A 181 36.91 -4.52 1.74
C GLN A 181 36.65 -3.95 0.34
N TYR A 182 35.39 -3.99 -0.07
CA TYR A 182 34.89 -3.42 -1.31
C TYR A 182 34.02 -2.21 -0.98
N ILE A 183 34.44 -1.03 -1.43
CA ILE A 183 33.77 0.23 -1.14
C ILE A 183 33.02 0.71 -2.38
N PHE A 184 31.71 0.93 -2.26
CA PHE A 184 30.92 1.44 -3.37
C PHE A 184 31.38 2.85 -3.76
N ARG A 185 31.53 3.10 -5.06
CA ARG A 185 32.04 4.35 -5.61
C ARG A 185 31.34 5.58 -5.05
N THR A 186 32.14 6.51 -4.52
CA THR A 186 31.66 7.69 -3.78
C THR A 186 30.83 8.63 -4.65
N ASP A 187 31.12 8.75 -5.95
CA ASP A 187 30.39 9.63 -6.87
C ASP A 187 28.94 9.17 -7.09
N LEU A 188 28.70 7.86 -7.10
CA LEU A 188 27.36 7.26 -7.23
C LEU A 188 26.64 7.15 -5.88
N ARG A 189 27.40 6.88 -4.81
CA ARG A 189 26.90 6.85 -3.42
C ARG A 189 26.12 8.11 -3.03
N ARG A 190 26.51 9.28 -3.56
CA ARG A 190 25.85 10.58 -3.30
C ARG A 190 24.39 10.65 -3.78
N SER A 191 23.97 9.77 -4.68
CA SER A 191 22.57 9.68 -5.10
C SER A 191 21.69 8.89 -4.12
N VAL A 192 22.28 8.22 -3.12
CA VAL A 192 21.58 7.42 -2.12
C VAL A 192 21.49 8.17 -0.79
N ILE A 193 20.29 8.35 -0.25
CA ILE A 193 20.00 9.05 0.99
C ILE A 193 19.51 8.02 2.01
N PHE A 194 20.27 7.83 3.09
CA PHE A 194 19.93 6.89 4.16
C PHE A 194 19.27 7.57 5.34
N GLY A 195 18.10 7.08 5.77
CA GLY A 195 17.35 7.62 6.90
C GLY A 195 16.72 6.54 7.77
N CYS A 196 16.60 6.81 9.07
CA CYS A 196 15.77 6.00 9.94
C CYS A 196 14.29 6.26 9.61
N HIS A 197 13.50 5.21 9.41
CA HIS A 197 12.07 5.33 9.07
C HIS A 197 11.29 4.09 9.51
N ASP A 198 10.22 4.29 10.27
CA ASP A 198 9.24 3.27 10.61
C ASP A 198 8.05 3.29 9.62
N LEU A 199 7.87 2.20 8.87
CA LEU A 199 6.81 2.09 7.85
C LEU A 199 5.38 2.22 8.42
N VAL A 200 5.18 1.91 9.70
CA VAL A 200 3.89 1.89 10.38
C VAL A 200 3.57 3.25 11.00
N GLN A 201 4.57 3.95 11.53
CA GLN A 201 4.38 5.20 12.25
C GLN A 201 4.63 6.42 11.36
N ASP A 202 5.78 6.46 10.70
CA ASP A 202 6.27 7.66 10.02
C ASP A 202 5.54 7.95 8.71
N ALA A 203 5.47 9.23 8.35
CA ALA A 203 4.88 9.66 7.08
C ALA A 203 5.68 9.06 5.90
N PRO A 204 5.01 8.57 4.84
CA PRO A 204 5.71 7.96 3.71
C PRO A 204 6.40 9.02 2.85
N ILE A 205 7.53 8.64 2.24
CA ILE A 205 8.19 9.45 1.21
C ILE A 205 7.29 9.47 -0.02
N SER A 206 6.93 10.65 -0.52
CA SER A 206 5.99 10.80 -1.64
C SER A 206 6.63 11.08 -2.99
N ARG A 207 5.80 10.98 -4.04
CA ARG A 207 6.13 11.22 -5.45
C ARG A 207 7.24 10.30 -5.96
N LEU A 208 7.06 9.00 -5.71
CA LEU A 208 8.01 7.96 -6.07
C LEU A 208 7.69 7.37 -7.45
N ASP A 209 8.74 7.04 -8.20
CA ASP A 209 8.62 6.30 -9.47
C ASP A 209 8.84 4.80 -9.27
N LEU A 210 9.64 4.44 -8.27
CA LEU A 210 9.87 3.06 -7.88
C LEU A 210 9.91 2.96 -6.35
N LEU A 211 9.10 2.10 -5.79
CA LEU A 211 9.13 1.73 -4.38
C LEU A 211 9.54 0.25 -4.30
N ILE A 212 10.58 -0.05 -3.55
CA ILE A 212 11.10 -1.38 -3.31
C ILE A 212 10.91 -1.66 -1.83
N CYS A 213 10.19 -2.72 -1.47
CA CYS A 213 9.96 -3.14 -0.09
C CYS A 213 9.96 -4.66 -0.05
N ARG A 214 11.15 -5.25 0.05
CA ARG A 214 11.33 -6.69 -0.13
C ARG A 214 11.75 -7.36 1.16
N ASN A 215 11.10 -8.46 1.47
CA ASN A 215 11.34 -9.26 2.68
C ASN A 215 11.12 -8.50 3.99
N THR A 216 10.32 -7.43 3.97
CA THR A 216 9.99 -6.60 5.14
C THR A 216 8.52 -6.78 5.55
N LEU A 217 7.60 -6.80 4.59
CA LEU A 217 6.17 -6.94 4.86
C LEU A 217 5.84 -8.28 5.55
N MET A 218 6.60 -9.34 5.27
CA MET A 218 6.34 -10.69 5.80
C MET A 218 6.33 -10.78 7.34
N TYR A 219 6.92 -9.81 8.05
CA TYR A 219 6.95 -9.73 9.50
C TYR A 219 5.67 -9.19 10.14
N PHE A 220 4.91 -8.40 9.38
CA PHE A 220 3.71 -7.73 9.86
C PHE A 220 2.46 -8.61 9.74
N ASN A 221 1.48 -8.37 10.61
CA ASN A 221 0.14 -8.96 10.51
C ASN A 221 -0.64 -8.34 9.33
N ALA A 222 -1.74 -8.97 8.93
CA ALA A 222 -2.49 -8.57 7.73
C ALA A 222 -3.04 -7.13 7.81
N GLU A 223 -3.50 -6.70 8.98
CA GLU A 223 -4.00 -5.34 9.21
C GLU A 223 -2.91 -4.29 9.03
N THR A 224 -1.73 -4.53 9.60
CA THR A 224 -0.58 -3.62 9.50
C THR A 224 -0.04 -3.59 8.07
N GLN A 225 0.02 -4.75 7.39
CA GLN A 225 0.35 -4.80 5.97
C GLN A 225 -0.61 -3.94 5.13
N ALA A 226 -1.93 -4.03 5.37
CA ALA A 226 -2.91 -3.23 4.65
C ALA A 226 -2.69 -1.72 4.85
N ARG A 227 -2.41 -1.29 6.08
CA ARG A 227 -2.07 0.11 6.40
C ARG A 227 -0.81 0.57 5.67
N ILE A 228 0.26 -0.23 5.69
CA ILE A 228 1.53 0.09 5.00
C ILE A 228 1.28 0.20 3.48
N LEU A 229 0.54 -0.75 2.90
CA LEU A 229 0.25 -0.75 1.46
C LEU A 229 -0.62 0.43 1.03
N SER A 230 -1.56 0.88 1.86
CA SER A 230 -2.32 2.12 1.61
C SER A 230 -1.40 3.35 1.57
N ARG A 231 -0.43 3.42 2.50
CA ARG A 231 0.60 4.47 2.50
C ARG A 231 1.51 4.40 1.26
N PHE A 232 1.91 3.20 0.84
CA PHE A 232 2.69 2.98 -0.38
C PHE A 232 1.93 3.39 -1.63
N HIS A 233 0.62 3.12 -1.67
CA HIS A 233 -0.24 3.55 -2.77
C HIS A 233 -0.18 5.07 -2.91
N PHE A 234 -0.38 5.80 -1.81
CA PHE A 234 -0.28 7.27 -1.79
C PHE A 234 1.12 7.79 -2.17
N ALA A 235 2.17 7.10 -1.75
CA ALA A 235 3.56 7.46 -1.98
C ALA A 235 3.98 7.40 -3.46
N LEU A 236 3.42 6.44 -4.21
CA LEU A 236 3.75 6.19 -5.61
C LEU A 236 3.01 7.13 -6.56
N ASN A 237 3.72 7.61 -7.59
CA ASN A 237 3.11 8.26 -8.75
C ASN A 237 2.22 7.26 -9.50
N ASP A 238 1.26 7.75 -10.29
CA ASP A 238 0.32 6.88 -11.02
C ASP A 238 1.00 5.90 -12.00
N ILE A 239 2.16 6.27 -12.51
CA ILE A 239 3.00 5.45 -13.39
C ILE A 239 4.10 4.69 -12.66
N GLY A 240 4.17 4.83 -11.33
CA GLY A 240 5.20 4.21 -10.51
C GLY A 240 5.01 2.70 -10.35
N ALA A 241 6.09 2.04 -9.97
CA ALA A 241 6.10 0.60 -9.70
C ALA A 241 6.41 0.30 -8.24
N LEU A 242 5.78 -0.74 -7.71
CA LEU A 242 6.07 -1.35 -6.41
C LEU A 242 6.76 -2.69 -6.65
N PHE A 243 7.91 -2.92 -6.01
CA PHE A 243 8.66 -4.18 -6.07
C PHE A 243 8.74 -4.81 -4.68
N LEU A 244 8.15 -5.99 -4.52
CA LEU A 244 8.09 -6.72 -3.25
C LEU A 244 8.95 -7.99 -3.26
N GLY A 245 9.04 -8.68 -2.12
CA GLY A 245 9.63 -10.00 -2.02
C GLY A 245 8.71 -11.09 -2.58
N LYS A 246 9.30 -12.24 -2.96
CA LYS A 246 8.53 -13.38 -3.50
C LYS A 246 7.47 -13.92 -2.53
N ALA A 247 7.75 -13.87 -1.22
CA ALA A 247 6.82 -14.32 -0.18
C ALA A 247 5.74 -13.27 0.18
N GLU A 248 5.73 -12.13 -0.51
CA GLU A 248 4.93 -10.95 -0.16
C GLU A 248 3.97 -10.54 -1.28
N MET A 249 3.59 -11.51 -2.13
CA MET A 249 2.65 -11.27 -3.22
C MET A 249 1.31 -10.74 -2.70
N LEU A 250 0.84 -9.64 -3.30
CA LEU A 250 -0.34 -8.89 -2.87
C LEU A 250 -1.67 -9.50 -3.35
N LEU A 251 -1.90 -10.78 -3.08
CA LEU A 251 -3.13 -11.47 -3.49
C LEU A 251 -4.40 -10.83 -2.90
N THR A 252 -4.30 -10.21 -1.71
CA THR A 252 -5.42 -9.61 -0.97
C THR A 252 -5.57 -8.10 -1.16
N HIS A 253 -4.66 -7.43 -1.88
CA HIS A 253 -4.64 -5.96 -2.06
C HIS A 253 -4.63 -5.54 -3.53
N ALA A 254 -5.27 -6.33 -4.39
CA ALA A 254 -5.47 -6.04 -5.82
C ALA A 254 -6.20 -4.70 -6.07
N ASN A 255 -6.81 -4.15 -5.02
CA ASN A 255 -7.46 -2.87 -5.01
C ASN A 255 -6.51 -1.67 -5.12
N LEU A 256 -5.28 -1.83 -4.63
CA LEU A 256 -4.24 -0.80 -4.60
C LEU A 256 -3.18 -1.06 -5.67
N PHE A 257 -2.85 -2.34 -5.90
CA PHE A 257 -1.73 -2.72 -6.75
C PHE A 257 -2.10 -3.85 -7.69
N SER A 258 -1.76 -3.72 -8.96
CA SER A 258 -1.97 -4.75 -9.99
C SER A 258 -0.62 -5.30 -10.44
N PRO A 259 -0.45 -6.63 -10.53
CA PRO A 259 0.82 -7.22 -10.96
C PRO A 259 1.15 -6.80 -12.39
N LEU A 260 2.37 -6.32 -12.62
CA LEU A 260 2.90 -6.13 -13.98
C LEU A 260 3.22 -7.45 -14.66
N THR A 261 3.51 -8.48 -13.86
CA THR A 261 3.75 -9.85 -14.28
C THR A 261 3.40 -10.80 -13.13
N LEU A 262 2.98 -12.02 -13.46
CA LEU A 262 2.70 -13.07 -12.47
C LEU A 262 3.97 -13.79 -11.99
N GLN A 263 5.07 -13.70 -12.75
CA GLN A 263 6.31 -14.41 -12.45
C GLN A 263 7.19 -13.68 -11.44
N HIS A 264 7.02 -12.37 -11.32
CA HIS A 264 7.82 -11.53 -10.45
C HIS A 264 6.93 -10.61 -9.63
N PRO A 265 7.23 -10.38 -8.34
CA PRO A 265 6.43 -9.56 -7.43
C PRO A 265 6.61 -8.06 -7.70
N ILE A 266 6.35 -7.62 -8.93
CA ILE A 266 6.38 -6.23 -9.36
C ILE A 266 4.98 -5.81 -9.77
N PHE A 267 4.52 -4.69 -9.23
CA PHE A 267 3.16 -4.20 -9.34
C PHE A 267 3.15 -2.76 -9.84
N SER A 268 2.14 -2.39 -10.62
CA SER A 268 1.80 -0.99 -10.85
C SER A 268 0.77 -0.54 -9.84
N ARG A 269 0.85 0.74 -9.45
CA ARG A 269 -0.25 1.40 -8.76
C ARG A 269 -1.52 1.26 -9.61
N VAL A 270 -2.60 0.76 -9.00
CA VAL A 270 -3.93 0.84 -9.60
C VAL A 270 -4.37 2.29 -9.43
N PRO A 271 -4.52 3.06 -10.54
CA PRO A 271 -5.20 4.36 -10.45
C PRO A 271 -6.55 4.07 -9.81
N LYS A 272 -7.08 4.95 -8.95
CA LYS A 272 -8.40 4.74 -8.33
C LYS A 272 -9.46 4.60 -9.44
N ILE A 273 -9.69 3.36 -9.88
CA ILE A 273 -10.57 2.95 -10.96
C ILE A 273 -11.66 2.10 -10.33
N ASN A 274 -12.89 2.37 -10.74
CA ASN A 274 -14.13 1.86 -10.16
C ASN A 274 -14.17 0.34 -10.01
N LEU A 275 -14.84 -0.12 -8.96
CA LEU A 275 -15.04 -1.53 -8.56
C LEU A 275 -15.44 -2.48 -9.71
N ARG A 276 -16.06 -1.98 -10.78
CA ARG A 276 -16.47 -2.77 -11.95
C ARG A 276 -15.32 -3.40 -12.72
N ASP A 277 -14.20 -2.71 -12.85
CA ASP A 277 -13.06 -3.22 -13.63
C ASP A 277 -12.32 -4.34 -12.88
N ARG A 278 -12.46 -4.39 -11.54
CA ARG A 278 -11.95 -5.50 -10.71
C ARG A 278 -12.67 -6.82 -10.96
N ILE A 279 -13.98 -6.77 -11.22
CA ILE A 279 -14.80 -7.95 -11.44
C ILE A 279 -14.40 -8.65 -12.75
N LEU A 280 -14.02 -7.88 -13.77
CA LEU A 280 -13.53 -8.38 -15.06
C LEU A 280 -12.17 -9.09 -14.95
N VAL A 281 -11.27 -8.58 -14.10
CA VAL A 281 -9.93 -9.17 -13.89
C VAL A 281 -9.99 -10.47 -13.08
N LEU A 282 -10.82 -10.52 -12.04
CA LEU A 282 -10.98 -11.70 -11.17
C LEU A 282 -11.71 -12.88 -11.86
N ALA A 283 -12.54 -12.60 -12.86
CA ALA A 283 -13.19 -13.64 -13.67
C ALA A 283 -12.21 -14.42 -14.57
N GLY A 284 -11.01 -13.89 -14.81
CA GLY A 284 -10.00 -14.49 -15.69
C GLY A 284 -8.97 -15.41 -15.03
N SER A 285 -8.88 -15.46 -13.69
CA SER A 285 -7.73 -16.04 -12.97
C SER A 285 -7.94 -17.41 -12.32
N GLY A 286 -9.07 -18.09 -12.54
CA GLY A 286 -9.21 -19.54 -12.32
C GLY A 286 -9.24 -20.07 -10.88
N ASP A 287 -9.09 -19.24 -9.85
CA ASP A 287 -9.14 -19.68 -8.44
C ASP A 287 -10.57 -19.65 -7.91
N GLN A 288 -11.35 -20.65 -8.28
CA GLN A 288 -12.81 -20.58 -8.30
C GLN A 288 -13.48 -20.46 -6.92
N GLU A 289 -12.98 -21.01 -5.81
CA GLU A 289 -13.74 -21.00 -4.55
C GLU A 289 -13.65 -19.68 -3.76
N ALA A 290 -12.45 -19.11 -3.64
CA ALA A 290 -12.26 -17.81 -2.99
C ALA A 290 -12.73 -16.66 -3.90
N SER A 291 -12.52 -16.79 -5.22
CA SER A 291 -13.11 -15.89 -6.22
C SER A 291 -14.63 -16.01 -6.20
N ASN A 292 -15.22 -17.21 -6.12
CA ASN A 292 -16.67 -17.37 -6.04
C ASN A 292 -17.22 -16.86 -4.71
N SER A 293 -16.55 -17.01 -3.56
CA SER A 293 -17.05 -16.48 -2.28
C SER A 293 -17.07 -14.94 -2.26
N LEU A 294 -16.00 -14.30 -2.71
CA LEU A 294 -15.92 -12.83 -2.73
C LEU A 294 -16.73 -12.24 -3.89
N ALA A 295 -16.66 -12.85 -5.08
CA ALA A 295 -17.49 -12.46 -6.21
C ALA A 295 -18.96 -12.79 -5.97
N SER A 296 -19.31 -13.86 -5.25
CA SER A 296 -20.71 -14.11 -4.87
C SER A 296 -21.20 -13.07 -3.88
N ASN A 297 -20.43 -12.72 -2.84
CA ASN A 297 -20.82 -11.66 -1.91
C ASN A 297 -20.97 -10.29 -2.61
N LEU A 298 -20.01 -9.93 -3.48
CA LEU A 298 -20.08 -8.69 -4.26
C LEU A 298 -21.19 -8.73 -5.32
N ARG A 299 -21.40 -9.86 -6.01
CA ARG A 299 -22.52 -10.06 -6.94
C ARG A 299 -23.85 -10.06 -6.21
N LEU A 300 -23.91 -10.57 -4.98
CA LEU A 300 -25.15 -10.64 -4.19
C LEU A 300 -25.49 -9.25 -3.64
N GLN A 301 -24.50 -8.46 -3.24
CA GLN A 301 -24.66 -7.03 -2.93
C GLN A 301 -25.05 -6.21 -4.16
N GLU A 302 -24.37 -6.39 -5.30
CA GLU A 302 -24.70 -5.70 -6.55
C GLU A 302 -26.06 -6.14 -7.11
N THR A 303 -26.42 -7.42 -6.98
CA THR A 303 -27.74 -7.95 -7.36
C THR A 303 -28.79 -7.38 -6.44
N ALA A 304 -28.60 -7.43 -5.12
CA ALA A 304 -29.53 -6.83 -4.15
C ALA A 304 -29.76 -5.34 -4.44
N PHE A 305 -28.69 -4.57 -4.66
CA PHE A 305 -28.76 -3.16 -5.05
C PHE A 305 -29.45 -2.94 -6.39
N ASN A 306 -29.25 -3.81 -7.39
CA ASN A 306 -29.91 -3.71 -8.69
C ASN A 306 -31.38 -4.19 -8.69
N THR A 307 -31.78 -5.00 -7.72
CA THR A 307 -33.15 -5.53 -7.59
C THR A 307 -34.09 -4.62 -6.79
N THR A 308 -33.59 -3.58 -6.13
CA THR A 308 -34.45 -2.62 -5.44
C THR A 308 -35.34 -1.88 -6.46
N PRO A 309 -36.65 -1.77 -6.23
CA PRO A 309 -37.58 -1.14 -7.17
C PRO A 309 -37.43 0.39 -7.25
N GLU A 310 -36.85 1.03 -6.23
CA GLU A 310 -36.60 2.47 -6.20
C GLU A 310 -35.34 2.81 -7.00
N ALA A 311 -35.31 3.95 -7.69
CA ALA A 311 -34.09 4.42 -8.34
C ALA A 311 -33.09 4.89 -7.28
N GLN A 312 -31.88 4.32 -7.27
CA GLN A 312 -30.85 4.66 -6.29
C GLN A 312 -29.54 5.05 -6.97
N VAL A 313 -28.95 6.15 -6.50
CA VAL A 313 -27.58 6.57 -6.84
C VAL A 313 -26.76 6.82 -5.59
N VAL A 314 -25.47 6.49 -5.65
CA VAL A 314 -24.51 6.65 -4.56
C VAL A 314 -23.42 7.61 -5.01
N ILE A 315 -23.11 8.59 -4.16
CA ILE A 315 -22.19 9.69 -4.47
C ILE A 315 -21.13 9.75 -3.38
N ASP A 316 -19.86 9.88 -3.77
CA ASP A 316 -18.75 10.02 -2.83
C ASP A 316 -18.67 11.44 -2.23
N PHE A 317 -17.88 11.63 -1.18
CA PHE A 317 -17.70 12.95 -0.54
C PHE A 317 -17.13 14.05 -1.46
N ASN A 318 -16.58 13.70 -2.63
CA ASN A 318 -16.09 14.66 -3.62
C ASN A 318 -17.17 15.04 -4.65
N GLY A 319 -18.38 14.48 -4.53
CA GLY A 319 -19.47 14.70 -5.47
C GLY A 319 -19.39 13.86 -6.73
N ASN A 320 -18.62 12.77 -6.74
CA ASN A 320 -18.54 11.84 -7.90
C ASN A 320 -19.60 10.74 -7.81
N LEU A 321 -20.17 10.35 -8.95
CA LEU A 321 -21.14 9.26 -9.02
C LEU A 321 -20.45 7.90 -8.85
N LEU A 322 -20.67 7.21 -7.73
CA LEU A 322 -20.03 5.93 -7.40
C LEU A 322 -20.83 4.73 -7.93
N MET A 323 -22.14 4.72 -7.73
CA MET A 323 -23.03 3.62 -8.14
C MET A 323 -24.40 4.14 -8.59
N ALA A 324 -25.06 3.39 -9.47
CA ALA A 324 -26.45 3.61 -9.88
C ALA A 324 -27.10 2.25 -10.16
N ASN A 325 -28.28 1.99 -9.59
CA ASN A 325 -28.97 0.71 -9.76
C ASN A 325 -29.68 0.61 -11.13
N PHE A 326 -30.35 -0.51 -11.43
CA PHE A 326 -30.96 -0.72 -12.74
C PHE A 326 -32.05 0.33 -13.05
N VAL A 327 -32.90 0.64 -12.08
CA VAL A 327 -33.98 1.61 -12.22
C VAL A 327 -33.43 3.01 -12.46
N ALA A 328 -32.43 3.46 -11.69
CA ALA A 328 -31.80 4.76 -11.88
C ALA A 328 -31.10 4.89 -13.24
N ARG A 329 -30.41 3.84 -13.70
CA ARG A 329 -29.76 3.85 -15.02
C ARG A 329 -30.76 3.94 -16.16
N SER A 330 -31.84 3.18 -16.08
CA SER A 330 -32.92 3.21 -17.07
C SER A 330 -33.64 4.56 -17.06
N MET A 331 -33.94 5.10 -15.87
CA MET A 331 -34.70 6.34 -15.72
C MET A 331 -33.92 7.58 -16.15
N PHE A 332 -32.61 7.64 -15.87
CA PHE A 332 -31.79 8.84 -16.05
C PHE A 332 -30.71 8.70 -17.13
N GLY A 333 -30.72 7.62 -17.90
CA GLY A 333 -29.74 7.40 -18.98
C GLY A 333 -28.30 7.25 -18.50
N ILE A 334 -28.08 6.86 -17.23
CA ILE A 334 -26.74 6.72 -16.66
C ILE A 334 -26.08 5.47 -17.24
N SER A 335 -24.97 5.68 -17.94
CA SER A 335 -24.19 4.60 -18.53
C SER A 335 -23.08 4.12 -17.59
N SER A 336 -22.39 3.05 -17.97
CA SER A 336 -21.21 2.59 -17.24
C SER A 336 -20.04 3.58 -17.25
N VAL A 337 -19.93 4.41 -18.30
CA VAL A 337 -18.85 5.41 -18.43
C VAL A 337 -19.09 6.66 -17.58
N ASP A 338 -20.28 6.81 -17.00
CA ASP A 338 -20.63 7.94 -16.15
C ASP A 338 -20.26 7.72 -14.68
N LEU A 339 -19.97 6.47 -14.30
CA LEU A 339 -19.45 6.18 -12.97
C LEU A 339 -18.04 6.75 -12.79
N GLY A 340 -17.79 7.41 -11.67
CA GLY A 340 -16.56 8.11 -11.33
C GLY A 340 -16.48 9.53 -11.86
N LYS A 341 -17.44 9.98 -12.69
CA LYS A 341 -17.51 11.37 -13.13
C LYS A 341 -18.07 12.26 -12.00
N PRO A 342 -17.67 13.55 -11.94
CA PRO A 342 -18.34 14.54 -11.12
C PRO A 342 -19.83 14.60 -11.47
N LEU A 343 -20.70 14.62 -10.46
CA LEU A 343 -22.15 14.64 -10.67
C LEU A 343 -22.57 15.81 -11.57
N GLN A 344 -21.94 16.97 -11.42
CA GLN A 344 -22.19 18.18 -12.21
C GLN A 344 -22.05 18.00 -13.73
N ASP A 345 -21.33 16.97 -14.18
CA ASP A 345 -21.14 16.66 -15.59
C ASP A 345 -22.26 15.77 -16.15
N LEU A 346 -23.22 15.36 -15.31
CA LEU A 346 -24.32 14.47 -15.64
C LEU A 346 -25.65 15.24 -15.64
N GLU A 347 -26.56 14.88 -16.55
CA GLU A 347 -27.91 15.48 -16.61
C GLU A 347 -28.70 15.31 -15.30
N LEU A 348 -28.45 14.19 -14.61
CA LEU A 348 -29.06 13.89 -13.31
C LEU A 348 -28.78 14.98 -12.26
N SER A 349 -27.69 15.73 -12.36
CA SER A 349 -27.40 16.83 -11.44
C SER A 349 -28.43 17.95 -11.48
N TYR A 350 -29.12 18.11 -12.63
CA TYR A 350 -30.02 19.23 -12.91
C TYR A 350 -31.49 18.82 -13.00
N ARG A 351 -31.76 17.56 -13.35
CA ARG A 351 -33.11 16.98 -13.46
C ARG A 351 -33.14 15.62 -12.75
N PRO A 352 -34.19 15.29 -11.97
CA PRO A 352 -35.49 15.96 -11.86
C PRO A 352 -35.49 17.21 -10.97
N LEU A 353 -34.46 17.40 -10.15
CA LEU A 353 -34.21 18.61 -9.37
C LEU A 353 -32.71 18.91 -9.33
N GLU A 354 -32.34 20.09 -8.81
CA GLU A 354 -30.94 20.47 -8.59
C GLU A 354 -30.39 19.62 -7.42
N LEU A 355 -29.71 18.52 -7.74
CA LEU A 355 -29.25 17.55 -6.74
C LEU A 355 -28.05 18.07 -5.95
N ARG A 356 -27.22 18.90 -6.57
CA ARG A 356 -25.95 19.35 -5.99
C ARG A 356 -26.15 20.12 -4.70
N SER A 357 -26.99 21.15 -4.69
CA SER A 357 -27.29 21.93 -3.48
C SER A 357 -27.88 21.06 -2.37
N ARG A 358 -28.63 20.02 -2.72
CA ARG A 358 -29.22 19.07 -1.77
C ARG A 358 -28.17 18.12 -1.20
N ILE A 359 -27.23 17.66 -2.02
CA ILE A 359 -26.11 16.84 -1.57
C ILE A 359 -25.17 17.66 -0.67
N GLU A 360 -24.88 18.90 -1.04
CA GLU A 360 -24.15 19.85 -0.18
C GLU A 360 -24.87 20.04 1.16
N GLN A 361 -26.21 20.13 1.16
CA GLN A 361 -27.03 20.19 2.37
C GLN A 361 -26.89 18.93 3.25
N ILE A 362 -26.83 17.72 2.68
CA ILE A 362 -26.54 16.49 3.44
C ILE A 362 -25.14 16.55 4.04
N TYR A 363 -24.16 17.08 3.29
CA TYR A 363 -22.78 17.21 3.75
C TYR A 363 -22.58 18.31 4.79
N SER A 364 -23.48 19.29 4.88
CA SER A 364 -23.51 20.27 5.98
C SER A 364 -24.33 19.79 7.18
N GLU A 365 -25.53 19.28 6.98
CA GLU A 365 -26.47 18.95 8.07
C GLU A 365 -26.29 17.55 8.65
N GLY A 366 -26.04 16.53 7.82
CA GLY A 366 -25.68 15.17 8.25
C GLY A 366 -26.86 14.33 8.67
N SER A 367 -28.06 14.83 8.41
CA SER A 367 -29.33 14.16 8.59
C SER A 367 -29.95 13.82 7.23
N SER A 368 -30.71 12.73 7.19
CA SER A 368 -31.51 12.39 6.01
C SER A 368 -32.72 13.31 5.87
N PHE A 369 -33.13 13.61 4.64
CA PHE A 369 -34.36 14.36 4.35
C PHE A 369 -35.03 13.89 3.04
N VAL A 370 -36.29 14.27 2.84
CA VAL A 370 -37.10 13.89 1.67
C VAL A 370 -37.67 15.13 1.00
N ILE A 371 -37.63 15.17 -0.33
CA ILE A 371 -38.30 16.16 -1.17
C ILE A 371 -39.42 15.44 -1.92
N LYS A 372 -40.66 15.89 -1.72
CA LYS A 372 -41.84 15.27 -2.32
C LYS A 372 -42.26 15.94 -3.62
N ASP A 373 -43.08 15.23 -4.40
CA ASP A 373 -43.77 15.77 -5.58
C ASP A 373 -42.84 16.37 -6.65
N VAL A 374 -41.66 15.78 -6.83
CA VAL A 374 -40.68 16.26 -7.81
C VAL A 374 -41.11 15.85 -9.21
N SER A 375 -41.46 16.84 -10.05
CA SER A 375 -41.86 16.61 -11.43
C SER A 375 -40.67 16.21 -12.31
N TYR A 376 -40.80 15.06 -12.98
CA TYR A 376 -39.85 14.54 -13.95
C TYR A 376 -40.50 14.43 -15.33
N PRO A 377 -40.09 15.24 -16.32
CA PRO A 377 -40.67 15.20 -17.66
C PRO A 377 -40.21 13.96 -18.43
N LEU A 378 -41.15 13.26 -19.08
CA LEU A 378 -40.89 12.13 -19.97
C LEU A 378 -40.89 12.57 -21.44
N ALA A 379 -40.23 11.78 -22.30
CA ALA A 379 -40.09 12.07 -23.73
C ALA A 379 -41.42 12.15 -24.50
N GLU A 380 -42.50 11.55 -23.97
CA GLU A 380 -43.84 11.53 -24.59
C GLU A 380 -44.74 12.71 -24.17
N GLY A 381 -44.20 13.71 -23.46
CA GLY A 381 -44.96 14.89 -23.00
C GLY A 381 -45.77 14.68 -21.72
N SER A 382 -45.69 13.49 -21.11
CA SER A 382 -46.20 13.18 -19.77
C SER A 382 -45.16 13.55 -18.69
N SER A 383 -45.60 13.77 -17.45
CA SER A 383 -44.71 13.98 -16.30
C SER A 383 -44.95 12.90 -15.25
N LYS A 384 -43.88 12.40 -14.64
CA LYS A 384 -43.94 11.56 -13.43
C LYS A 384 -43.61 12.41 -12.21
N TYR A 385 -44.17 12.05 -11.07
CA TYR A 385 -43.83 12.67 -9.79
C TYR A 385 -43.00 11.70 -8.96
N LEU A 386 -41.93 12.22 -8.37
CA LEU A 386 -40.96 11.45 -7.60
C LEU A 386 -40.85 12.00 -6.19
N ASP A 387 -40.77 11.09 -5.21
CA ASP A 387 -40.28 11.42 -3.87
C ASP A 387 -38.78 11.11 -3.83
N VAL A 388 -37.96 12.13 -3.51
CA VAL A 388 -36.51 12.04 -3.51
C VAL A 388 -35.96 12.10 -2.08
N MET A 389 -35.44 10.97 -1.61
CA MET A 389 -34.82 10.82 -0.30
C MET A 389 -33.30 10.92 -0.40
N PHE A 390 -32.72 11.62 0.56
CA PHE A 390 -31.31 11.88 0.69
C PHE A 390 -30.80 11.28 2.00
N ILE A 391 -29.80 10.38 1.95
CA ILE A 391 -29.28 9.66 3.11
C ILE A 391 -27.75 9.82 3.20
N PRO A 392 -27.18 10.31 4.30
CA PRO A 392 -25.74 10.37 4.49
C PRO A 392 -25.14 8.97 4.72
N LEU A 393 -23.95 8.72 4.15
CA LEU A 393 -23.17 7.49 4.39
C LEU A 393 -21.99 7.75 5.32
N GLN A 394 -21.84 6.87 6.31
CA GLN A 394 -20.73 6.86 7.27
C GLN A 394 -19.99 5.53 7.19
N GLU A 395 -18.66 5.56 7.24
CA GLU A 395 -17.83 4.36 7.34
C GLU A 395 -17.55 4.08 8.83
N ASN A 396 -17.83 2.85 9.28
CA ASN A 396 -17.60 2.46 10.66
C ASN A 396 -16.09 2.43 10.96
N GLY A 397 -15.64 3.26 11.90
CA GLY A 397 -14.27 3.22 12.46
C GLY A 397 -13.40 4.46 12.23
N SER A 398 -13.90 5.55 11.63
CA SER A 398 -13.15 6.82 11.57
C SER A 398 -13.33 7.62 12.87
N PRO A 399 -12.25 8.14 13.49
CA PRO A 399 -12.33 8.88 14.75
C PRO A 399 -13.05 10.23 14.67
N ASP A 400 -13.42 10.71 13.47
CA ASP A 400 -13.91 12.08 13.26
C ASP A 400 -15.31 12.22 12.62
N ASN A 401 -16.11 11.14 12.53
CA ASN A 401 -17.45 11.22 11.87
C ASN A 401 -17.40 11.93 10.48
N LEU A 402 -16.27 11.82 9.78
CA LEU A 402 -16.09 12.44 8.46
C LEU A 402 -16.99 11.71 7.46
N ARG A 403 -18.02 12.41 6.99
CA ARG A 403 -19.06 11.93 6.07
C ARG A 403 -18.40 11.47 4.77
N GLN A 404 -18.69 10.25 4.32
CA GLN A 404 -17.98 9.64 3.20
C GLN A 404 -18.76 9.61 1.89
N GLY A 405 -20.06 9.90 1.93
CA GLY A 405 -20.89 9.96 0.73
C GLY A 405 -22.37 10.19 1.03
N ALA A 406 -23.20 10.12 0.00
CA ALA A 406 -24.65 10.21 0.09
C ALA A 406 -25.33 9.17 -0.82
N ILE A 407 -26.45 8.61 -0.37
CA ILE A 407 -27.40 7.88 -1.21
C ILE A 407 -28.55 8.82 -1.54
N VAL A 408 -28.89 8.90 -2.82
CA VAL A 408 -30.13 9.52 -3.28
C VAL A 408 -31.05 8.41 -3.78
N MET A 409 -32.22 8.28 -3.16
CA MET A 409 -33.27 7.33 -3.55
C MET A 409 -34.45 8.11 -4.12
N MET A 410 -35.01 7.63 -5.23
CA MET A 410 -36.10 8.27 -5.95
C MET A 410 -37.20 7.24 -6.18
N GLU A 411 -38.36 7.48 -5.58
CA GLU A 411 -39.53 6.61 -5.66
C GLU A 411 -40.60 7.23 -6.56
N VAL A 412 -41.17 6.45 -7.48
CA VAL A 412 -42.23 6.92 -8.37
C VAL A 412 -43.56 6.83 -7.64
N MET A 413 -44.29 7.93 -7.55
CA MET A 413 -45.65 7.89 -7.05
C MET A 413 -46.59 7.30 -8.10
N GLU A 414 -47.35 6.27 -7.73
CA GLU A 414 -48.51 5.86 -8.53
C GLU A 414 -49.60 6.94 -8.43
N PRO A 415 -50.28 7.30 -9.54
CA PRO A 415 -51.43 8.17 -9.46
C PRO A 415 -52.53 7.46 -8.66
N ASN A 416 -52.99 8.08 -7.57
CA ASN A 416 -54.19 7.65 -6.83
C ASN A 416 -55.43 7.60 -7.73
#